data_AF-A4ZZ08-F1
#
_entry.id   AF-A4ZZ08-F1
#
_cell.length_a   1.000
_cell.length_b   1.000
_cell.length_c   1.000
_cell.angle_alpha   90.00
_cell.angle_beta   90.00
_cell.angle_gamma   90.00
#
_symmetry.space_group_name_H-M   'P 1'
#
loop_
_entity.id
_entity.type
_entity.pdbx_description
1 polymer ?
#
loop_
_entity_poly.entity_id
_entity_poly.type
_entity_poly.pdbx_seq_one_letter_code
_entity_poly.pdbx_strand_id
1 'polypeptide(L)'
;MIKSQIHLKSLVLIMILMRIYLFRSLIFMYKDVDSNQRDLRSDGHQDGLKKNPNFRFFKKKTCKFCDIDKVPDYKDFDFLKKFITDQGKILPRRITGTSAKHQRCLALEIKKARYMALLPFVKK
;
A
#
# COMPACT_ATOMS: atom_id res chain seq x y z
N MET A 1 17.20 -10.99 -48.28
CA MET A 1 16.52 -9.75 -47.85
C MET A 1 15.57 -9.94 -46.66
N ILE A 2 14.93 -11.11 -46.48
CA ILE A 2 13.94 -11.34 -45.41
C ILE A 2 14.58 -11.48 -44.00
N LYS A 3 15.77 -12.08 -43.87
CA LYS A 3 16.50 -12.22 -42.59
C LYS A 3 16.89 -10.87 -41.96
N SER A 4 17.24 -9.87 -42.77
CA SER A 4 17.58 -8.52 -42.30
C SER A 4 16.38 -7.80 -41.69
N GLN A 5 15.19 -7.95 -42.32
CA GLN A 5 13.93 -7.38 -41.83
C GLN A 5 13.42 -8.05 -40.55
N ILE A 6 13.67 -9.36 -40.38
CA ILE A 6 13.33 -10.09 -39.13
C ILE A 6 14.21 -9.62 -37.97
N HIS A 7 15.51 -9.38 -38.23
CA HIS A 7 16.45 -8.93 -37.21
C HIS A 7 16.10 -7.52 -36.71
N LEU A 8 15.73 -6.60 -37.61
CA LEU A 8 15.25 -5.27 -37.23
C LEU A 8 13.92 -5.33 -36.45
N LYS A 9 12.95 -6.15 -36.89
CA LYS A 9 11.66 -6.29 -36.19
C LYS A 9 11.81 -6.90 -34.78
N SER A 10 12.70 -7.89 -34.64
CA SER A 10 13.05 -8.50 -33.35
C SER A 10 13.71 -7.47 -32.41
N LEU A 11 14.66 -6.68 -32.89
CA LEU A 11 15.33 -5.65 -32.10
C LEU A 11 14.34 -4.56 -31.64
N VAL A 12 13.45 -4.09 -32.53
CA VAL A 12 12.43 -3.10 -32.17
C VAL A 12 11.44 -3.67 -31.14
N LEU A 13 11.04 -4.95 -31.27
CA LEU A 13 10.15 -5.62 -30.31
C LEU A 13 10.81 -5.79 -28.94
N ILE A 14 12.10 -6.17 -28.90
CA ILE A 14 12.87 -6.29 -27.66
C ILE A 14 13.01 -4.92 -26.99
N MET A 15 13.28 -3.86 -27.75
CA MET A 15 13.34 -2.50 -27.22
C MET A 15 11.98 -2.01 -26.68
N ILE A 16 10.87 -2.32 -27.36
CA ILE A 16 9.52 -1.99 -26.89
C ILE A 16 9.18 -2.77 -25.62
N LEU A 17 9.46 -4.08 -25.58
CA LEU A 17 9.23 -4.90 -24.40
C LEU A 17 10.08 -4.43 -23.22
N MET A 18 11.38 -4.16 -23.42
CA MET A 18 12.25 -3.59 -22.37
C MET A 18 11.72 -2.26 -21.86
N ARG A 19 11.21 -1.40 -22.75
CA ARG A 19 10.63 -0.10 -22.40
C ARG A 19 9.30 -0.24 -21.66
N ILE A 20 8.45 -1.21 -22.02
CA ILE A 20 7.21 -1.57 -21.30
C ILE A 20 7.53 -2.14 -19.91
N TYR A 21 8.53 -3.03 -19.77
CA TYR A 21 8.92 -3.60 -18.47
C TYR A 21 9.59 -2.56 -17.55
N LEU A 22 10.36 -1.62 -18.11
CA LEU A 22 10.90 -0.47 -17.35
C LEU A 22 9.80 0.54 -16.99
N PHE A 23 8.86 0.86 -17.89
CA PHE A 23 7.71 1.71 -17.58
C PHE A 23 6.78 1.07 -16.55
N ARG A 24 6.56 -0.25 -16.61
CA ARG A 24 5.76 -1.00 -15.64
C ARG A 24 6.42 -1.04 -14.26
N SER A 25 7.74 -1.12 -14.20
CA SER A 25 8.51 -1.00 -12.95
C SER A 25 8.43 0.41 -12.35
N LEU A 26 8.42 1.46 -13.19
CA LEU A 26 8.32 2.85 -12.75
C LEU A 26 6.90 3.23 -12.32
N ILE A 27 5.87 2.75 -13.02
CA ILE A 27 4.46 2.99 -12.66
C ILE A 27 4.10 2.25 -11.35
N PHE A 28 4.67 1.08 -11.08
CA PHE A 28 4.44 0.36 -9.82
C PHE A 28 5.00 1.10 -8.61
N MET A 29 6.06 1.90 -8.78
CA MET A 29 6.57 2.82 -7.75
C MET A 29 5.82 4.16 -7.69
N TYR A 30 5.23 4.64 -8.80
CA TYR A 30 4.52 5.93 -8.84
C TYR A 30 3.05 5.86 -8.40
N LYS A 31 2.56 4.70 -7.97
CA LYS A 31 1.15 4.53 -7.56
C LYS A 31 0.96 4.32 -6.05
N ASP A 32 1.76 5.01 -5.24
CA ASP A 32 1.54 5.17 -3.79
C ASP A 32 1.32 6.65 -3.39
N VAL A 33 0.63 7.40 -4.25
CA VAL A 33 -0.04 8.66 -3.90
C VAL A 33 -1.52 8.35 -3.62
N ASP A 34 -1.80 7.77 -2.46
CA ASP A 34 -3.16 7.80 -1.91
C ASP A 34 -3.34 9.11 -1.16
N SER A 35 -3.66 10.13 -1.97
CA SER A 35 -4.74 11.10 -1.76
C SER A 35 -5.00 11.57 -0.33
N ASN A 36 -4.39 12.71 -0.01
CA ASN A 36 -4.80 13.59 1.08
C ASN A 36 -6.07 14.38 0.69
N GLN A 37 -7.17 13.72 0.31
CA GLN A 37 -8.41 14.45 0.06
C GLN A 37 -9.70 13.65 0.33
N ARG A 38 -10.49 14.23 1.24
CA ARG A 38 -11.93 14.06 1.52
C ARG A 38 -12.27 13.28 2.80
N ASP A 39 -12.10 13.93 3.95
CA ASP A 39 -12.88 13.64 5.17
C ASP A 39 -13.55 14.93 5.68
N LEU A 40 -14.45 15.50 4.86
CA LEU A 40 -15.57 16.30 5.33
C LEU A 40 -16.82 15.62 4.76
N ARG A 41 -17.29 14.57 5.43
CA ARG A 41 -18.62 14.01 5.18
C ARG A 41 -19.28 13.74 6.52
N SER A 42 -20.26 14.59 6.81
CA SER A 42 -21.19 14.50 7.92
C SER A 42 -21.88 13.15 7.97
N ASP A 43 -22.13 12.72 9.20
CA ASP A 43 -23.00 11.61 9.56
C ASP A 43 -24.42 11.84 9.02
N GLY A 44 -25.00 10.83 8.37
CA GLY A 44 -26.43 10.76 8.09
C GLY A 44 -26.82 10.04 6.81
N HIS A 45 -27.31 8.80 6.95
CA HIS A 45 -28.50 8.19 6.34
C HIS A 45 -28.31 6.66 6.19
N GLN A 46 -29.20 5.89 6.82
CA GLN A 46 -29.17 4.41 6.79
C GLN A 46 -30.08 3.91 5.66
N ASP A 47 -29.49 3.54 4.53
CA ASP A 47 -30.22 2.85 3.47
C ASP A 47 -30.10 1.33 3.64
N GLY A 48 -31.25 0.68 3.75
CA GLY A 48 -31.40 -0.77 3.93
C GLY A 48 -30.93 -1.57 2.72
N LEU A 49 -29.64 -1.84 2.63
CA LEU A 49 -29.10 -2.81 1.69
C LEU A 49 -29.37 -4.23 2.20
N LYS A 50 -30.20 -4.97 1.46
CA LYS A 50 -30.41 -6.42 1.62
C LYS A 50 -29.05 -7.14 1.63
N LYS A 51 -28.63 -7.61 2.80
CA LYS A 51 -27.30 -8.21 3.01
C LYS A 51 -27.27 -9.61 2.38
N ASN A 52 -26.38 -9.79 1.41
CA ASN A 52 -26.04 -11.10 0.87
C ASN A 52 -25.53 -12.02 2.02
N PRO A 53 -26.14 -13.19 2.25
CA PRO A 53 -25.82 -14.07 3.39
C PRO A 53 -24.40 -14.67 3.34
N ASN A 54 -23.69 -14.53 2.22
CA ASN A 54 -22.32 -15.05 2.06
C ASN A 54 -21.21 -14.05 2.43
N PHE A 55 -21.53 -12.90 3.00
CA PHE A 55 -20.50 -12.00 3.50
C PHE A 55 -19.94 -12.54 4.82
N ARG A 56 -18.79 -13.23 4.75
CA ARG A 56 -18.03 -13.63 5.95
C ARG A 56 -17.73 -12.37 6.76
N PHE A 57 -18.43 -12.20 7.88
CA PHE A 57 -18.21 -11.10 8.79
C PHE A 57 -16.81 -11.24 9.39
N PHE A 58 -15.86 -10.43 8.91
CA PHE A 58 -14.63 -10.22 9.64
C PHE A 58 -15.00 -9.55 10.97
N LYS A 59 -14.78 -10.26 12.08
CA LYS A 59 -14.96 -9.72 13.43
C LYS A 59 -14.17 -8.42 13.55
N LYS A 60 -14.86 -7.32 13.84
CA LYS A 60 -14.25 -6.01 14.03
C LYS A 60 -13.27 -6.11 15.20
N LYS A 61 -11.99 -5.88 14.95
CA LYS A 61 -10.95 -5.81 15.99
C LYS A 61 -10.91 -4.40 16.57
N THR A 62 -10.67 -4.28 17.87
CA THR A 62 -10.44 -2.99 18.53
C THR A 62 -9.09 -2.41 18.13
N CYS A 63 -9.02 -1.08 18.11
CA CYS A 63 -7.83 -0.38 17.68
C CYS A 63 -6.82 -0.30 18.81
N LYS A 64 -5.73 -1.06 18.68
CA LYS A 64 -4.60 -1.08 19.62
C LYS A 64 -4.05 0.31 19.98
N PHE A 65 -4.10 1.26 19.04
CA PHE A 65 -3.63 2.63 19.27
C PHE A 65 -4.59 3.49 20.08
N CYS A 66 -5.89 3.21 20.01
CA CYS A 66 -6.90 3.94 20.79
C CYS A 66 -6.89 3.48 22.25
N ASP A 67 -6.49 2.23 22.50
CA ASP A 67 -6.46 1.68 23.86
C ASP A 67 -5.21 2.11 24.65
N ILE A 68 -4.13 2.45 23.94
CA ILE A 68 -2.81 2.75 24.52
C ILE A 68 -2.50 4.26 24.43
N ASP A 69 -3.34 5.06 23.75
CA ASP A 69 -3.12 6.49 23.45
C ASP A 69 -1.72 6.81 22.90
N LYS A 70 -1.12 5.84 22.20
CA LYS A 70 0.21 6.00 21.60
C LYS A 70 0.07 6.57 20.20
N VAL A 71 0.84 7.63 19.90
CA VAL A 71 0.97 8.19 18.56
C VAL A 71 2.06 7.41 17.80
N PRO A 72 1.83 7.02 16.52
CA PRO A 72 2.86 6.37 15.73
C PRO A 72 3.93 7.38 15.28
N ASP A 73 5.18 7.15 15.69
CA ASP A 73 6.35 7.97 15.35
C ASP A 73 7.42 7.17 14.59
N TYR A 74 8.13 7.81 13.64
CA TYR A 74 9.08 7.13 12.73
C TYR A 74 10.36 6.72 13.45
N LYS A 75 10.64 7.37 14.58
CA LYS A 75 11.80 7.14 15.44
C LYS A 75 11.74 5.75 16.08
N ASP A 76 10.52 5.26 16.36
CA ASP A 76 10.27 3.98 17.00
C ASP A 76 10.22 2.83 15.97
N PHE A 77 11.34 2.54 15.32
CA PHE A 77 11.41 1.54 14.24
C PHE A 77 10.96 0.13 14.70
N ASP A 78 11.25 -0.27 15.94
CA ASP A 78 10.83 -1.57 16.49
C ASP A 78 9.32 -1.72 16.56
N PHE A 79 8.63 -0.62 16.82
CA PHE A 79 7.18 -0.60 16.89
C PHE A 79 6.57 -0.62 15.48
N LEU A 80 7.10 0.18 14.56
CA LEU A 80 6.66 0.22 13.15
C LEU A 80 6.88 -1.12 12.44
N LYS A 81 7.96 -1.85 12.77
CA LYS A 81 8.27 -3.16 12.19
C LYS A 81 7.15 -4.18 12.37
N LYS A 82 6.37 -4.10 13.46
CA LYS A 82 5.22 -4.98 13.72
C LYS A 82 4.06 -4.77 12.73
N PHE A 83 4.03 -3.63 12.03
CA PHE A 83 3.01 -3.28 11.05
C PHE A 83 3.48 -3.45 9.61
N ILE A 84 4.64 -4.09 9.41
CA ILE A 84 5.21 -4.38 8.11
C ILE A 84 5.36 -5.89 7.97
N THR A 85 5.11 -6.42 6.78
CA THR A 85 5.34 -7.83 6.47
C THR A 85 6.83 -8.10 6.28
N ASP A 86 7.26 -9.36 6.31
CA ASP A 86 8.66 -9.70 6.05
C ASP A 86 9.16 -9.17 4.70
N GLN A 87 8.26 -9.05 3.74
CA GLN A 87 8.51 -8.53 2.39
C GLN A 87 8.66 -7.00 2.33
N GLY A 88 8.45 -6.28 3.44
CA GLY A 88 8.48 -4.82 3.46
C GLY A 88 7.16 -4.17 3.02
N LYS A 89 6.02 -4.89 2.98
CA LYS A 89 4.71 -4.29 2.67
C LYS A 89 4.00 -3.83 3.94
N ILE A 90 3.27 -2.72 3.89
CA ILE A 90 2.47 -2.25 5.03
C ILE A 90 1.27 -3.20 5.22
N LEU A 91 1.05 -3.70 6.45
CA LEU A 91 -0.10 -4.56 6.71
C LEU A 91 -1.42 -3.78 6.60
N PRO A 92 -2.45 -4.36 5.96
CA PRO A 92 -3.75 -3.73 5.85
C PRO A 92 -4.47 -3.70 7.20
N ARG A 93 -5.31 -2.67 7.38
CA ARG A 93 -6.15 -2.43 8.57
C ARG A 93 -6.90 -3.68 9.07
N ARG A 94 -7.42 -4.51 8.16
CA ARG A 94 -8.18 -5.73 8.49
C ARG A 94 -7.39 -6.74 9.33
N ILE A 95 -6.06 -6.75 9.17
CA ILE A 95 -5.17 -7.66 9.89
C ILE A 95 -4.75 -7.01 11.21
N THR A 96 -4.27 -5.76 11.13
CA THR A 96 -3.70 -5.00 12.25
C THR A 96 -4.75 -4.58 13.29
N GLY A 97 -6.00 -4.36 12.86
CA GLY A 97 -7.11 -3.93 13.71
C GLY A 97 -7.11 -2.44 14.04
N THR A 98 -6.25 -1.63 13.40
CA THR A 98 -6.11 -0.20 13.68
C THR A 98 -7.33 0.62 13.26
N SER A 99 -7.52 1.80 13.83
CA SER A 99 -8.52 2.77 13.39
C SER A 99 -8.14 3.34 12.03
N ALA A 100 -9.10 3.80 11.24
CA ALA A 100 -8.83 4.41 9.94
C ALA A 100 -7.96 5.67 10.04
N LYS A 101 -8.10 6.45 11.13
CA LYS A 101 -7.25 7.61 11.42
C LYS A 101 -5.81 7.17 11.71
N HIS A 102 -5.63 6.27 12.68
CA HIS A 102 -4.32 5.75 13.05
C HIS A 102 -3.61 5.00 11.93
N GLN A 103 -4.33 4.27 11.07
CA GLN A 103 -3.73 3.59 9.92
C GLN A 103 -3.13 4.59 8.91
N ARG A 104 -3.76 5.74 8.71
CA ARG A 104 -3.23 6.80 7.83
C ARG A 104 -1.98 7.43 8.42
N CYS A 105 -2.02 7.81 9.70
CA CYS A 105 -0.86 8.32 10.42
C CYS A 105 0.31 7.32 10.39
N LEU A 106 0.04 6.05 10.69
CA LEU A 106 1.02 4.97 10.65
C LEU A 106 1.63 4.81 9.24
N ALA A 107 0.83 4.87 8.19
CA ALA A 107 1.33 4.74 6.83
C ALA A 107 2.26 5.90 6.43
N LEU A 108 1.91 7.13 6.81
CA LEU A 108 2.79 8.29 6.60
C LEU A 108 4.12 8.12 7.33
N GLU A 109 4.04 7.64 8.56
CA GLU A 109 5.21 7.50 9.41
C GLU A 109 6.15 6.36 8.96
N ILE A 110 5.58 5.24 8.49
CA ILE A 110 6.34 4.18 7.85
C ILE A 110 7.01 4.68 6.56
N LYS A 111 6.32 5.51 5.76
CA LYS A 111 6.93 6.12 4.57
C LYS A 111 8.12 7.02 4.96
N LYS A 112 7.98 7.86 5.98
CA LYS A 112 9.10 8.68 6.52
C LYS A 112 10.27 7.80 6.99
N ALA A 113 10.00 6.76 7.77
CA ALA A 113 11.02 5.83 8.25
C ALA A 113 11.79 5.15 7.09
N ARG A 114 11.11 4.86 5.98
CA ARG A 114 11.75 4.32 4.77
C ARG A 114 12.64 5.34 4.06
N TYR A 115 12.21 6.60 3.96
CA TYR A 115 13.06 7.67 3.43
C TYR A 115 14.33 7.87 4.27
N MET A 116 14.24 7.66 5.58
CA MET A 116 15.37 7.72 6.51
C MET A 116 16.19 6.43 6.58
N ALA A 117 15.91 5.45 5.71
CA ALA A 117 16.57 4.13 5.67
C ALA A 117 16.46 3.30 6.97
N LEU A 118 15.52 3.62 7.87
CA LEU A 118 15.27 2.84 9.09
C LEU A 118 14.51 1.53 8.80
N LEU A 119 13.71 1.52 7.73
CA LEU A 119 12.91 0.38 7.32
C LEU A 119 13.15 0.03 5.84
N PRO A 120 13.20 -1.26 5.48
CA PRO A 120 13.43 -1.67 4.10
C PRO A 120 12.18 -1.45 3.22
N PHE A 121 12.41 -1.09 1.95
CA PHE A 121 11.37 -1.05 0.91
C PHE A 121 11.01 -2.45 0.39
N VAL A 122 12.03 -3.29 0.21
CA VAL A 122 11.91 -4.67 -0.27
C VAL A 122 12.95 -5.51 0.47
N LYS A 123 12.54 -6.64 1.03
CA LYS A 123 13.45 -7.65 1.57
C LYS A 123 13.58 -8.77 0.53
N LYS A 124 14.80 -9.11 0.15
CA LYS A 124 15.09 -10.26 -0.74
C LYS A 124 15.01 -11.56 0.05
#